data_AF-A0A349SF95-F1
#
_entry.id   AF-A0A349SF95-F1
#
_cell.length_a   1.000
_cell.length_b   1.000
_cell.length_c   1.000
_cell.angle_alpha   90.00
_cell.angle_beta   90.00
_cell.angle_gamma   90.00
#
_symmetry.space_group_name_H-M   'P 1'
#
loop_
_entity.id
_entity.type
_entity.pdbx_description
1 polymer ?
#
loop_
_entity_poly.entity_id
_entity_poly.type
_entity_poly.pdbx_seq_one_letter_code
_entity_poly.pdbx_strand_id
1 'polypeptide(L)'
;MLYQCHSNRLEELAEQLITTLAKPMAGPLTPETLVVHGTGTRRWLSLQIATRQGIAGNLEYLFPAEFIWWLYRRQLPEVPITNAFDLPTLTWRVLAQLENQGELPTHETLTQYLSTTDEHGRWHLARRLARMYEQYLLYRPDWIARWEQGHDAKDWQASLWRQLMRHGDDRHWLALQPALYRSLDVHSTAINLPSRLSLFALPTLSPGYLQTLQRVSEQTDVFLYTLNPSAVYWAQITSEKETLRATQRDKEVISHHFDPGNTLLASAGRQQREYFDLLLELEGQSIDCFSAPDETTLLGRIQADVFQL
;
A
#
# COMPACT_ATOMS: atom_id res chain seq x y z
N MET A 1 -12.84 -4.32 -14.30
CA MET A 1 -13.69 -3.56 -13.35
C MET A 1 -13.10 -3.66 -11.94
N LEU A 2 -13.32 -2.67 -11.06
CA LEU A 2 -12.93 -2.77 -9.65
C LEU A 2 -14.05 -3.39 -8.82
N TYR A 3 -13.71 -4.38 -7.99
CA TYR A 3 -14.59 -5.04 -7.02
C TYR A 3 -14.01 -4.89 -5.61
N GLN A 4 -14.82 -4.42 -4.68
CA GLN A 4 -14.46 -4.27 -3.28
C GLN A 4 -15.25 -5.29 -2.45
N CYS A 5 -14.57 -6.35 -1.98
CA CYS A 5 -15.16 -7.40 -1.17
C CYS A 5 -14.92 -7.10 0.31
N HIS A 6 -15.98 -6.88 1.10
CA HIS A 6 -15.86 -6.55 2.52
C HIS A 6 -16.40 -7.68 3.41
N SER A 7 -15.69 -7.99 4.49
CA SER A 7 -16.18 -8.91 5.51
C SER A 7 -15.49 -8.69 6.85
N ASN A 8 -16.16 -9.04 7.94
CA ASN A 8 -15.60 -9.08 9.28
C ASN A 8 -14.82 -10.38 9.59
N ARG A 9 -14.71 -11.31 8.64
CA ARG A 9 -13.97 -12.57 8.78
C ARG A 9 -13.09 -12.84 7.57
N LEU A 10 -11.85 -13.28 7.83
CA LEU A 10 -10.92 -13.63 6.75
C LEU A 10 -11.39 -14.87 6.00
N GLU A 11 -12.04 -15.79 6.68
CA GLU A 11 -12.60 -17.03 6.12
C GLU A 11 -13.62 -16.72 5.03
N GLU A 12 -14.55 -15.79 5.27
CA GLU A 12 -15.56 -15.39 4.30
C GLU A 12 -14.94 -14.71 3.07
N LEU A 13 -13.89 -13.88 3.28
CA LEU A 13 -13.12 -13.32 2.16
C LEU A 13 -12.42 -14.41 1.35
N ALA A 14 -11.88 -15.44 2.02
CA ALA A 14 -11.23 -16.55 1.34
C ALA A 14 -12.24 -17.37 0.53
N GLU A 15 -13.44 -17.61 1.04
CA GLU A 15 -14.53 -18.24 0.29
C GLU A 15 -14.95 -17.41 -0.93
N GLN A 16 -15.05 -16.09 -0.78
CA GLN A 16 -15.32 -15.19 -1.90
C GLN A 16 -14.21 -15.21 -2.94
N LEU A 17 -12.94 -15.27 -2.51
CA LEU A 17 -11.79 -15.44 -3.39
C LEU A 17 -11.86 -16.78 -4.13
N ILE A 18 -12.11 -17.88 -3.44
CA ILE A 18 -12.22 -19.22 -4.04
C ILE A 18 -13.37 -19.27 -5.06
N THR A 19 -14.49 -18.61 -4.78
CA THR A 19 -15.61 -18.45 -5.71
C THR A 19 -15.19 -17.64 -6.95
N THR A 20 -14.36 -16.63 -6.76
CA THR A 20 -13.79 -15.83 -7.86
C THR A 20 -12.86 -16.68 -8.72
N LEU A 21 -11.98 -17.48 -8.10
CA LEU A 21 -11.04 -18.39 -8.76
C LEU A 21 -11.74 -19.53 -9.51
N ALA A 22 -12.98 -19.89 -9.16
CA ALA A 22 -13.76 -20.90 -9.88
C ALA A 22 -14.10 -20.46 -11.32
N LYS A 23 -14.06 -19.15 -11.61
CA LYS A 23 -14.16 -18.63 -12.98
C LYS A 23 -12.79 -18.75 -13.65
N PRO A 24 -12.65 -19.56 -14.72
CA PRO A 24 -11.35 -19.83 -15.33
C PRO A 24 -10.74 -18.59 -15.99
N MET A 25 -9.41 -18.52 -15.96
CA MET A 25 -8.63 -17.55 -16.72
C MET A 25 -8.73 -17.79 -18.22
N ALA A 26 -8.43 -16.77 -19.03
CA ALA A 26 -8.49 -16.86 -20.49
C ALA A 26 -7.52 -17.90 -21.09
N GLY A 27 -6.34 -18.11 -20.46
CA GLY A 27 -5.33 -19.06 -20.91
C GLY A 27 -5.20 -20.25 -19.95
N PRO A 28 -5.01 -21.49 -20.47
CA PRO A 28 -5.04 -22.71 -19.66
C PRO A 28 -3.89 -22.84 -18.65
N LEU A 29 -2.78 -22.13 -18.87
CA LEU A 29 -1.61 -22.10 -17.98
C LEU A 29 -1.35 -20.71 -17.40
N THR A 30 -2.27 -19.76 -17.59
CA THR A 30 -2.13 -18.43 -17.02
C THR A 30 -2.25 -18.52 -15.50
N PRO A 31 -1.24 -18.06 -14.74
CA PRO A 31 -1.30 -18.11 -13.29
C PRO A 31 -2.34 -17.12 -12.73
N GLU A 32 -2.89 -17.44 -11.57
CA GLU A 32 -3.68 -16.50 -10.77
C GLU A 32 -2.75 -15.61 -9.97
N THR A 33 -2.79 -14.31 -10.20
CA THR A 33 -1.95 -13.35 -9.47
C THR A 33 -2.66 -12.89 -8.19
N LEU A 34 -2.08 -13.25 -7.04
CA LEU A 34 -2.59 -12.97 -5.70
C LEU A 34 -1.62 -12.05 -4.95
N VAL A 35 -2.09 -10.88 -4.51
CA VAL A 35 -1.29 -9.97 -3.68
C VAL A 35 -1.67 -10.19 -2.22
N VAL A 36 -0.68 -10.44 -1.37
CA VAL A 36 -0.87 -10.70 0.07
C VAL A 36 0.12 -9.89 0.89
N HIS A 37 -0.15 -9.66 2.17
CA HIS A 37 0.73 -8.83 3.02
C HIS A 37 1.93 -9.57 3.62
N GLY A 38 1.99 -10.91 3.53
CA GLY A 38 3.06 -11.68 4.15
C GLY A 38 2.99 -13.19 3.90
N THR A 39 4.06 -13.89 4.24
CA THR A 39 4.22 -15.34 4.02
C THR A 39 3.22 -16.18 4.82
N GLY A 40 2.82 -15.72 6.01
CA GLY A 40 1.78 -16.36 6.82
C GLY A 40 0.44 -16.41 6.07
N THR A 41 0.00 -15.27 5.55
CA THR A 41 -1.26 -15.13 4.78
C THR A 41 -1.19 -15.89 3.46
N ARG A 42 -0.05 -15.84 2.76
CA ARG A 42 0.20 -16.71 1.59
C ARG A 42 -0.06 -18.17 1.93
N ARG A 43 0.59 -18.69 2.98
CA ARG A 43 0.50 -20.10 3.38
C ARG A 43 -0.93 -20.46 3.81
N TRP A 44 -1.54 -19.62 4.64
CA TRP A 44 -2.91 -19.83 5.10
C TRP A 44 -3.89 -19.86 3.92
N LEU A 45 -3.80 -18.89 3.00
CA LEU A 45 -4.70 -18.81 1.85
C LEU A 45 -4.50 -19.99 0.89
N SER A 46 -3.25 -20.41 0.63
CA SER A 46 -2.97 -21.61 -0.16
C SER A 46 -3.61 -22.87 0.46
N LEU A 47 -3.57 -23.00 1.79
CA LEU A 47 -4.22 -24.12 2.48
C LEU A 47 -5.75 -24.05 2.40
N GLN A 48 -6.35 -22.86 2.53
CA GLN A 48 -7.80 -22.68 2.34
C GLN A 48 -8.23 -23.09 0.93
N ILE A 49 -7.52 -22.59 -0.10
CA ILE A 49 -7.78 -22.94 -1.50
C ILE A 49 -7.63 -24.45 -1.71
N ALA A 50 -6.54 -25.07 -1.25
CA ALA A 50 -6.32 -26.50 -1.41
C ALA A 50 -7.37 -27.34 -0.66
N THR A 51 -7.82 -26.90 0.51
CA THR A 51 -8.86 -27.61 1.28
C THR A 51 -10.20 -27.58 0.55
N ARG A 52 -10.55 -26.46 -0.08
CA ARG A 52 -11.82 -26.31 -0.82
C ARG A 52 -11.82 -26.90 -2.22
N GLN A 53 -10.71 -26.77 -2.96
CA GLN A 53 -10.61 -27.18 -4.37
C GLN A 53 -9.84 -28.50 -4.56
N GLY A 54 -9.26 -29.07 -3.49
CA GLY A 54 -8.41 -30.26 -3.51
C GLY A 54 -6.93 -29.97 -3.82
N ILE A 55 -6.62 -28.85 -4.48
CA ILE A 55 -5.26 -28.41 -4.80
C ILE A 55 -5.18 -26.88 -4.86
N ALA A 56 -4.05 -26.32 -4.46
CA ALA A 56 -3.68 -24.94 -4.76
C ALA A 56 -2.47 -24.97 -5.71
N GLY A 57 -2.70 -24.68 -6.99
CA GLY A 57 -1.69 -24.76 -8.04
C GLY A 57 -1.70 -23.54 -8.95
N ASN A 58 -0.57 -23.25 -9.59
CA ASN A 58 -0.40 -22.13 -10.53
C ASN A 58 -0.81 -20.75 -9.95
N LEU A 59 -0.50 -20.53 -8.66
CA LEU A 59 -0.76 -19.26 -7.97
C LEU A 59 0.55 -18.43 -7.89
N GLU A 60 0.53 -17.23 -8.46
CA GLU A 60 1.63 -16.26 -8.36
C GLU A 60 1.35 -15.30 -7.20
N TYR A 61 2.01 -15.53 -6.07
CA TYR A 61 1.90 -14.66 -4.90
C TYR A 61 2.93 -13.53 -4.94
N LEU A 62 2.45 -12.29 -4.81
CA LEU A 62 3.27 -11.08 -4.76
C LEU A 62 3.01 -10.30 -3.48
N PHE A 63 4.02 -9.57 -2.97
CA PHE A 63 3.83 -8.58 -1.91
C PHE A 63 3.54 -7.20 -2.50
N PRO A 64 2.94 -6.23 -1.76
CA PRO A 64 2.44 -4.99 -2.35
C PRO A 64 3.48 -4.19 -3.15
N ALA A 65 4.71 -4.03 -2.63
CA ALA A 65 5.76 -3.32 -3.34
C ALA A 65 6.26 -4.08 -4.59
N GLU A 66 6.39 -5.40 -4.50
CA GLU A 66 6.76 -6.27 -5.62
C GLU A 66 5.68 -6.26 -6.71
N PHE A 67 4.42 -6.30 -6.30
CA PHE A 67 3.25 -6.29 -7.19
C PHE A 67 3.20 -5.01 -8.03
N ILE A 68 3.40 -3.84 -7.41
CA ILE A 68 3.41 -2.59 -8.17
C ILE A 68 4.56 -2.58 -9.18
N TRP A 69 5.77 -2.98 -8.79
CA TRP A 69 6.87 -3.05 -9.74
C TRP A 69 6.63 -4.06 -10.87
N TRP A 70 6.09 -5.23 -10.53
CA TRP A 70 5.68 -6.28 -11.48
C TRP A 70 4.64 -5.76 -12.49
N LEU A 71 3.67 -4.97 -12.02
CA LEU A 71 2.61 -4.38 -12.84
C LEU A 71 3.20 -3.41 -13.86
N TYR A 72 4.07 -2.52 -13.41
CA TYR A 72 4.74 -1.55 -14.27
C TYR A 72 5.59 -2.25 -15.33
N ARG A 73 6.37 -3.27 -14.94
CA ARG A 73 7.19 -4.06 -15.86
C ARG A 73 6.40 -4.81 -16.93
N ARG A 74 5.19 -5.27 -16.62
CA ARG A 74 4.35 -5.95 -17.60
C ARG A 74 3.89 -5.00 -18.69
N GLN A 75 3.58 -3.77 -18.33
CA GLN A 75 2.99 -2.80 -19.24
C GLN A 75 4.03 -1.90 -19.93
N LEU A 76 5.17 -1.65 -19.28
CA LEU A 76 6.22 -0.74 -19.73
C LEU A 76 7.54 -1.50 -19.97
N PRO A 77 7.96 -1.69 -21.24
CA PRO A 77 9.18 -2.42 -21.58
C PRO A 77 10.48 -1.81 -21.04
N GLU A 78 10.50 -0.50 -20.78
CA GLU A 78 11.66 0.25 -20.29
C GLU A 78 11.93 0.09 -18.80
N VAL A 79 11.02 -0.56 -18.05
CA VAL A 79 11.13 -0.71 -16.60
C VAL A 79 12.13 -1.83 -16.26
N PRO A 80 13.19 -1.53 -15.48
CA PRO A 80 14.21 -2.50 -15.12
C PRO A 80 13.67 -3.73 -14.39
N ILE A 81 14.41 -4.83 -14.50
CA ILE A 81 14.09 -6.06 -13.76
C ILE A 81 14.10 -5.81 -12.25
N THR A 82 15.14 -5.12 -11.77
CA THR A 82 15.36 -4.78 -10.37
C THR A 82 14.91 -3.36 -10.08
N ASN A 83 14.16 -3.15 -9.00
CA ASN A 83 13.77 -1.82 -8.56
C ASN A 83 14.95 -1.15 -7.82
N ALA A 84 15.54 -0.11 -8.42
CA ALA A 84 16.66 0.61 -7.82
C ALA A 84 16.29 1.44 -6.56
N PHE A 85 15.00 1.47 -6.23
CA PHE A 85 14.41 2.13 -5.06
C PHE A 85 13.88 1.12 -4.03
N ASP A 86 14.14 -0.19 -4.22
CA ASP A 86 13.94 -1.13 -3.13
C ASP A 86 14.91 -0.84 -1.98
N LEU A 87 14.51 -1.22 -0.76
CA LEU A 87 15.27 -0.85 0.42
C LEU A 87 16.74 -1.29 0.38
N PRO A 88 17.09 -2.54 -0.01
CA PRO A 88 18.49 -2.96 -0.08
C PRO A 88 19.32 -2.14 -1.08
N THR A 89 18.83 -1.95 -2.32
CA THR A 89 19.57 -1.22 -3.35
C THR A 89 19.69 0.25 -3.00
N LEU A 90 18.59 0.86 -2.55
CA LEU A 90 18.57 2.27 -2.17
C LEU A 90 19.49 2.55 -0.97
N THR A 91 19.62 1.61 -0.03
CA THR A 91 20.59 1.71 1.08
C THR A 91 22.02 1.87 0.55
N TRP A 92 22.43 1.02 -0.39
CA TRP A 92 23.77 1.10 -0.98
C TRP A 92 23.98 2.34 -1.83
N ARG A 93 22.96 2.74 -2.60
CA ARG A 93 23.00 3.99 -3.38
C ARG A 93 23.18 5.20 -2.47
N VAL A 94 22.43 5.27 -1.37
CA VAL A 94 22.57 6.34 -0.37
C VAL A 94 23.94 6.30 0.29
N LEU A 95 24.44 5.12 0.67
CA LEU A 95 25.77 5.00 1.29
C LEU A 95 26.86 5.56 0.37
N ALA A 96 26.85 5.20 -0.92
CA ALA A 96 27.81 5.71 -1.90
C ALA A 96 27.77 7.24 -2.01
N GLN A 97 26.58 7.86 -1.91
CA GLN A 97 26.45 9.31 -1.90
C GLN A 97 26.94 9.95 -0.58
N LEU A 98 26.71 9.30 0.57
CA LEU A 98 27.21 9.77 1.86
C LEU A 98 28.74 9.70 1.95
N GLU A 99 29.36 8.75 1.26
CA GLU A 99 30.82 8.60 1.20
C GLU A 99 31.47 9.58 0.21
N ASN A 100 30.73 10.05 -0.80
CA ASN A 100 31.19 11.06 -1.75
C ASN A 100 31.04 12.50 -1.20
N GLN A 101 31.93 12.87 -0.28
CA GLN A 101 31.91 14.17 0.42
C GLN A 101 32.02 15.41 -0.47
N GLY A 102 32.52 15.27 -1.71
CA GLY A 102 32.72 16.41 -2.62
C GLY A 102 31.43 17.04 -3.12
N GLU A 103 30.33 16.29 -3.08
CA GLU A 103 29.04 16.75 -3.62
C GLU A 103 27.97 16.90 -2.53
N LEU A 104 28.21 16.43 -1.30
CA LEU A 104 27.22 16.49 -0.23
C LEU A 104 26.79 17.94 0.07
N PRO A 105 25.48 18.20 0.24
CA PRO A 105 25.00 19.51 0.63
C PRO A 105 25.57 19.87 2.00
N THR A 106 26.07 21.10 2.17
CA THR A 106 26.73 21.55 3.41
C THR A 106 25.72 21.61 4.56
N HIS A 107 25.54 20.48 5.26
CA HIS A 107 24.77 20.41 6.49
C HIS A 107 25.72 20.05 7.63
N GLU A 108 25.89 20.99 8.57
CA GLU A 108 26.89 20.92 9.64
C GLU A 108 26.76 19.63 10.46
N THR A 109 25.55 19.32 10.94
CA THR A 109 25.32 18.12 11.76
C THR A 109 25.57 16.81 11.01
N LEU A 110 25.25 16.78 9.71
CA LEU A 110 25.43 15.57 8.90
C LEU A 110 26.92 15.34 8.66
N THR A 111 27.63 16.41 8.30
CA THR A 111 29.08 16.40 8.07
C THR A 111 29.83 15.99 9.35
N GLN A 112 29.46 16.58 10.49
CA GLN A 112 30.03 16.22 11.79
C GLN A 112 29.77 14.75 12.14
N TYR A 113 28.55 14.25 11.93
CA TYR A 113 28.23 12.85 12.18
C TYR A 113 29.05 11.91 11.28
N LEU A 114 29.11 12.17 9.97
CA LEU A 114 29.87 11.34 9.02
C LEU A 114 31.39 11.33 9.29
N SER A 115 31.91 12.41 9.87
CA SER A 115 33.34 12.52 10.25
C SER A 115 33.71 11.71 11.50
N THR A 116 32.75 11.49 12.40
CA THR A 116 32.99 10.83 13.71
C THR A 116 32.54 9.37 13.75
N THR A 117 31.66 8.97 12.82
CA THR A 117 31.09 7.63 12.78
C THR A 117 31.96 6.63 12.01
N ASP A 118 31.83 5.35 12.34
CA ASP A 118 32.46 4.23 11.66
C ASP A 118 31.63 3.74 10.45
N GLU A 119 32.12 2.74 9.73
CA GLU A 119 31.43 2.16 8.57
C GLU A 119 30.02 1.65 8.91
N HIS A 120 29.87 1.04 10.09
CA HIS A 120 28.57 0.56 10.57
C HIS A 120 27.58 1.71 10.76
N GLY A 121 27.99 2.81 11.40
CA GLY A 121 27.14 3.98 11.58
C GLY A 121 26.75 4.66 10.27
N ARG A 122 27.67 4.74 9.29
CA ARG A 122 27.33 5.25 7.93
C ARG A 122 26.29 4.39 7.25
N TRP A 123 26.46 3.06 7.29
CA TRP A 123 25.49 2.14 6.71
C TRP A 123 24.12 2.21 7.42
N HIS A 124 24.11 2.33 8.75
CA HIS A 124 22.87 2.51 9.52
C HIS A 124 22.13 3.79 9.14
N LEU A 125 22.85 4.90 8.97
CA LEU A 125 22.28 6.16 8.50
C LEU A 125 21.74 6.01 7.07
N ALA A 126 22.52 5.41 6.16
CA ALA A 126 22.11 5.18 4.78
C ALA A 126 20.82 4.36 4.71
N ARG A 127 20.71 3.29 5.50
CA ARG A 127 19.50 2.47 5.59
C ARG A 127 18.30 3.25 6.14
N ARG A 128 18.52 4.11 7.13
CA ARG A 128 17.46 4.96 7.70
C ARG A 128 16.94 5.96 6.66
N LEU A 129 17.84 6.57 5.90
CA LEU A 129 17.51 7.50 4.82
C LEU A 129 16.81 6.79 3.66
N ALA A 130 17.28 5.63 3.24
CA ALA A 130 16.62 4.82 2.22
C ALA A 130 15.17 4.48 2.60
N ARG A 131 14.92 4.05 3.84
CA ARG A 131 13.55 3.83 4.36
C ARG A 131 12.69 5.09 4.29
N MET A 132 13.28 6.22 4.64
CA MET A 132 12.58 7.50 4.64
C MET A 132 12.20 7.93 3.22
N TYR A 133 13.10 7.77 2.24
CA TYR A 133 12.80 8.02 0.84
C TYR A 133 11.75 7.07 0.27
N GLU A 134 11.79 5.78 0.61
CA GLU A 134 10.75 4.82 0.25
C GLU A 134 9.38 5.26 0.80
N GLN A 135 9.33 5.74 2.05
CA GLN A 135 8.12 6.31 2.63
C GLN A 135 7.68 7.61 1.95
N TYR A 136 8.61 8.49 1.57
CA TYR A 136 8.27 9.73 0.85
C TYR A 136 7.69 9.43 -0.53
N LEU A 137 8.25 8.48 -1.26
CA LEU A 137 7.67 8.02 -2.52
C LEU A 137 6.21 7.61 -2.34
N LEU A 138 5.88 6.88 -1.27
CA LEU A 138 4.53 6.36 -1.03
C LEU A 138 3.54 7.37 -0.46
N TYR A 139 3.98 8.19 0.51
CA TYR A 139 3.09 8.99 1.36
C TYR A 139 3.31 10.50 1.22
N ARG A 140 4.40 10.95 0.59
CA ARG A 140 4.68 12.36 0.29
C ARG A 140 5.19 12.55 -1.15
N PRO A 141 4.44 12.05 -2.16
CA PRO A 141 4.85 12.21 -3.56
C PRO A 141 4.96 13.69 -3.97
N ASP A 142 4.24 14.60 -3.29
CA ASP A 142 4.33 16.04 -3.44
C ASP A 142 5.71 16.60 -3.07
N TRP A 143 6.37 16.05 -2.04
CA TRP A 143 7.72 16.45 -1.66
C TRP A 143 8.73 16.02 -2.72
N ILE A 144 8.63 14.76 -3.18
CA ILE A 144 9.50 14.22 -4.23
C ILE A 144 9.39 15.06 -5.51
N ALA A 145 8.17 15.34 -5.97
CA ALA A 145 7.95 16.16 -7.16
C ALA A 145 8.54 17.58 -7.02
N ARG A 146 8.38 18.22 -5.87
CA ARG A 146 8.99 19.54 -5.59
C ARG A 146 10.52 19.46 -5.61
N TRP A 147 11.09 18.45 -4.99
CA TRP A 147 12.55 18.28 -4.92
C TRP A 147 13.18 18.06 -6.30
N GLU A 148 12.51 17.29 -7.16
CA GLU A 148 12.94 17.05 -8.55
C GLU A 148 12.85 18.29 -9.43
N GLN A 149 11.91 19.18 -9.16
CA GLN A 149 11.82 20.50 -9.80
C GLN A 149 12.87 21.50 -9.27
N GLY A 150 13.74 21.10 -8.34
CA GLY A 150 14.79 21.95 -7.77
C GLY A 150 14.32 22.85 -6.63
N HIS A 151 13.10 22.68 -6.12
CA HIS A 151 12.65 23.42 -4.93
C HIS A 151 13.35 22.94 -3.65
N ASP A 152 13.20 23.70 -2.57
CA ASP A 152 13.74 23.34 -1.25
C ASP A 152 15.28 23.14 -1.27
N ALA A 153 15.99 24.03 -1.95
CA ALA A 153 17.46 23.96 -2.13
C ALA A 153 18.25 23.97 -0.80
N LYS A 154 17.67 24.52 0.28
CA LYS A 154 18.28 24.52 1.63
C LYS A 154 18.05 23.22 2.39
N ASP A 155 17.16 22.35 1.92
CA ASP A 155 16.93 21.04 2.50
C ASP A 155 17.98 20.05 1.98
N TRP A 156 18.79 19.54 2.90
CA TRP A 156 19.84 18.60 2.57
C TRP A 156 19.28 17.25 2.12
N GLN A 157 18.08 16.85 2.56
CA GLN A 157 17.42 15.62 2.12
C GLN A 157 16.96 15.75 0.66
N ALA A 158 16.41 16.91 0.29
CA ALA A 158 16.05 17.23 -1.09
C ALA A 158 17.29 17.22 -2.00
N SER A 159 18.40 17.78 -1.54
CA SER A 159 19.64 17.79 -2.31
C SER A 159 20.27 16.40 -2.45
N LEU A 160 20.25 15.58 -1.40
CA LEU A 160 20.68 14.18 -1.47
C LEU A 160 19.78 13.36 -2.42
N TRP A 161 18.46 13.57 -2.40
CA TRP A 161 17.55 12.97 -3.38
C TRP A 161 17.93 13.33 -4.82
N ARG A 162 18.15 14.62 -5.10
CA ARG A 162 18.58 15.08 -6.43
C ARG A 162 19.93 14.51 -6.87
N GLN A 163 20.83 14.21 -5.95
CA GLN A 163 22.10 13.54 -6.26
C GLN A 163 21.89 12.07 -6.62
N LEU A 164 21.05 11.37 -5.85
CA LEU A 164 20.66 9.99 -6.15
C LEU A 164 20.03 9.87 -7.55
N MET A 165 19.25 10.87 -7.97
CA MET A 165 18.61 10.89 -9.29
C MET A 165 19.61 11.20 -10.41
N ARG A 166 20.63 12.03 -10.15
CA ARG A 166 21.68 12.34 -11.13
C ARG A 166 22.66 11.18 -11.36
N HIS A 167 22.97 10.43 -10.31
CA HIS A 167 24.01 9.39 -10.32
C HIS A 167 23.43 7.99 -10.13
N GLY A 168 22.46 7.60 -10.97
CA GLY A 168 21.91 6.26 -10.95
C GLY A 168 20.63 6.14 -11.76
N ASP A 169 19.85 5.11 -11.43
CA ASP A 169 18.53 4.89 -12.01
C ASP A 169 17.49 5.81 -11.35
N ASP A 170 16.83 6.64 -12.15
CA ASP A 170 15.81 7.60 -11.73
C ASP A 170 14.38 7.04 -11.87
N ARG A 171 14.22 5.80 -12.36
CA ARG A 171 12.92 5.18 -12.61
C ARG A 171 12.29 4.59 -11.36
N HIS A 172 11.85 5.44 -10.43
CA HIS A 172 10.95 5.01 -9.36
C HIS A 172 9.50 4.93 -9.85
N TRP A 173 8.64 4.24 -9.10
CA TRP A 173 7.25 4.03 -9.50
C TRP A 173 6.49 5.34 -9.80
N LEU A 174 6.70 6.39 -8.99
CA LEU A 174 6.05 7.69 -9.18
C LEU A 174 6.48 8.36 -10.49
N ALA A 175 7.75 8.28 -10.89
CA ALA A 175 8.24 8.84 -12.16
C ALA A 175 7.69 8.06 -13.37
N LEU A 176 7.48 6.75 -13.21
CA LEU A 176 6.94 5.89 -14.26
C LEU A 176 5.40 5.97 -14.38
N GLN A 177 4.71 6.46 -13.36
CA GLN A 177 3.25 6.46 -13.28
C GLN A 177 2.57 7.16 -14.49
N PRO A 178 3.04 8.33 -14.96
CA PRO A 178 2.46 8.97 -16.14
C PRO A 178 2.62 8.13 -17.42
N ALA A 179 3.71 7.38 -17.55
CA ALA A 179 3.90 6.46 -18.69
C ALA A 179 2.92 5.29 -18.60
N LEU A 180 2.75 4.71 -17.41
CA LEU A 180 1.77 3.65 -17.17
C LEU A 180 0.36 4.13 -17.52
N TYR A 181 -0.08 5.29 -17.03
CA TYR A 181 -1.43 5.78 -17.27
C TYR A 181 -1.70 6.03 -18.75
N ARG A 182 -0.74 6.63 -19.47
CA ARG A 182 -0.83 6.79 -20.93
C ARG A 182 -0.92 5.46 -21.66
N SER A 183 -0.21 4.44 -21.19
CA SER A 183 -0.27 3.10 -21.80
C SER A 183 -1.61 2.39 -21.59
N LEU A 184 -2.39 2.79 -20.57
CA LEU A 184 -3.73 2.28 -20.29
C LEU A 184 -4.79 3.08 -21.07
N ASP A 185 -4.60 4.38 -21.31
CA ASP A 185 -5.55 5.20 -22.09
C ASP A 185 -5.62 4.79 -23.56
N VAL A 186 -4.47 4.50 -24.15
CA VAL A 186 -4.40 3.95 -25.49
C VAL A 186 -4.98 2.54 -25.40
N HIS A 187 -6.15 2.31 -26.01
CA HIS A 187 -6.72 0.97 -26.26
C HIS A 187 -5.85 0.21 -27.27
N SER A 188 -4.55 0.18 -27.00
CA SER A 188 -3.53 -0.62 -27.66
C SER A 188 -3.94 -2.07 -27.48
N THR A 189 -3.95 -2.79 -28.59
CA THR A 189 -4.33 -4.20 -28.69
C THR A 189 -3.42 -5.16 -27.92
N ALA A 190 -2.37 -4.67 -27.23
CA ALA A 190 -1.46 -5.47 -26.41
C ALA A 190 -1.45 -4.98 -24.96
N ILE A 191 -2.53 -5.26 -24.21
CA ILE A 191 -2.52 -5.17 -22.75
C ILE A 191 -1.87 -6.45 -22.23
N ASN A 192 -0.75 -6.32 -21.51
CA ASN A 192 0.04 -7.46 -21.01
C ASN A 192 -0.28 -7.79 -19.54
N LEU A 193 -1.42 -7.32 -19.05
CA LEU A 193 -1.93 -7.57 -17.70
C LEU A 193 -2.77 -8.86 -17.67
N PRO A 194 -2.83 -9.55 -16.53
CA PRO A 194 -3.74 -10.69 -16.40
C PRO A 194 -5.20 -10.21 -16.50
N SER A 195 -6.12 -11.09 -16.90
CA SER A 195 -7.55 -10.72 -16.93
C SER A 195 -8.14 -10.45 -15.54
N ARG A 196 -7.47 -10.92 -14.47
CA ARG A 196 -7.88 -10.72 -13.08
C ARG A 196 -6.69 -10.53 -12.15
N LEU A 197 -6.86 -9.68 -11.15
CA LEU A 197 -5.96 -9.44 -10.02
C LEU A 197 -6.72 -9.54 -8.71
N SER A 198 -6.17 -10.24 -7.72
CA SER A 198 -6.79 -10.38 -6.40
C SER A 198 -5.86 -9.90 -5.30
N LEU A 199 -6.23 -8.83 -4.61
CA LEU A 199 -5.48 -8.26 -3.49
C LEU A 199 -6.17 -8.66 -2.18
N PHE A 200 -5.53 -9.56 -1.43
CA PHE A 200 -6.16 -10.26 -0.32
C PHE A 200 -5.73 -9.72 1.05
N ALA A 201 -6.70 -9.19 1.79
CA ALA A 201 -6.59 -8.76 3.18
C ALA A 201 -5.37 -7.88 3.47
N LEU A 202 -5.10 -6.92 2.57
CA LEU A 202 -4.01 -5.97 2.76
C LEU A 202 -4.40 -4.96 3.85
N PRO A 203 -3.55 -4.73 4.87
CA PRO A 203 -3.89 -3.85 5.98
C PRO A 203 -3.89 -2.37 5.59
N THR A 204 -3.15 -2.02 4.53
CA THR A 204 -3.12 -0.67 3.97
C THR A 204 -2.46 -0.69 2.59
N LEU A 205 -2.83 0.28 1.75
CA LEU A 205 -2.14 0.63 0.52
C LEU A 205 -2.03 2.16 0.46
N SER A 206 -0.97 2.66 -0.19
CA SER A 206 -0.82 4.11 -0.37
C SER A 206 -1.88 4.64 -1.36
N PRO A 207 -2.26 5.93 -1.26
CA PRO A 207 -3.21 6.53 -2.20
C PRO A 207 -2.78 6.38 -3.66
N GLY A 208 -1.49 6.55 -3.96
CA GLY A 208 -0.98 6.38 -5.32
C GLY A 208 -1.07 4.94 -5.84
N TYR A 209 -0.97 3.94 -4.97
CA TYR A 209 -1.17 2.53 -5.35
C TYR A 209 -2.65 2.24 -5.62
N LEU A 210 -3.55 2.75 -4.78
CA LEU A 210 -4.99 2.62 -4.99
C LEU A 210 -5.46 3.31 -6.28
N GLN A 211 -4.96 4.52 -6.57
CA GLN A 211 -5.20 5.20 -7.84
C GLN A 211 -4.69 4.39 -9.03
N THR A 212 -3.50 3.79 -8.91
CA THR A 212 -2.96 2.92 -9.97
C THR A 212 -3.87 1.71 -10.20
N LEU A 213 -4.37 1.09 -9.12
CA LEU A 213 -5.32 -0.02 -9.20
C LEU A 213 -6.65 0.38 -9.83
N GLN A 214 -7.18 1.57 -9.51
CA GLN A 214 -8.38 2.13 -10.14
C GLN A 214 -8.21 2.20 -11.66
N ARG A 215 -7.08 2.76 -12.12
CA ARG A 215 -6.77 2.88 -13.55
C ARG A 215 -6.60 1.52 -14.23
N VAL A 216 -5.92 0.58 -13.58
CA VAL A 216 -5.78 -0.80 -14.06
C VAL A 216 -7.13 -1.51 -14.14
N SER A 217 -8.05 -1.18 -13.25
CA SER A 217 -9.38 -1.80 -13.19
C SER A 217 -10.25 -1.50 -14.41
N GLU A 218 -9.90 -0.51 -15.23
CA GLU A 218 -10.59 -0.20 -16.48
C GLU A 218 -10.42 -1.31 -17.52
N GLN A 219 -9.36 -2.10 -17.41
CA GLN A 219 -9.00 -3.15 -18.37
C GLN A 219 -8.83 -4.54 -17.75
N THR A 220 -8.64 -4.61 -16.43
CA THR A 220 -8.46 -5.84 -15.66
C THR A 220 -9.52 -5.92 -14.58
N ASP A 221 -10.02 -7.11 -14.26
CA ASP A 221 -10.86 -7.27 -13.07
C ASP A 221 -9.99 -7.27 -11.82
N VAL A 222 -10.12 -6.24 -11.00
CA VAL A 222 -9.35 -6.07 -9.76
C VAL A 222 -10.26 -6.33 -8.59
N PHE A 223 -9.93 -7.31 -7.75
CA PHE A 223 -10.65 -7.65 -6.54
C PHE A 223 -9.85 -7.24 -5.31
N LEU A 224 -10.41 -6.33 -4.50
CA LEU A 224 -9.86 -5.93 -3.20
C LEU A 224 -10.65 -6.66 -2.11
N TYR A 225 -10.02 -7.63 -1.44
CA TYR A 225 -10.63 -8.32 -0.30
C TYR A 225 -10.21 -7.62 0.98
N THR A 226 -11.12 -6.87 1.57
CA THR A 226 -10.86 -5.99 2.70
C THR A 226 -11.52 -6.52 3.96
N LEU A 227 -10.70 -6.82 4.97
CA LEU A 227 -11.21 -7.13 6.30
C LEU A 227 -11.79 -5.84 6.92
N ASN A 228 -13.10 -5.84 7.16
CA ASN A 228 -13.86 -4.72 7.67
C ASN A 228 -14.64 -5.17 8.92
N PRO A 229 -14.42 -4.59 10.11
CA PRO A 229 -15.07 -5.06 11.34
C PRO A 229 -16.58 -4.90 11.36
N SER A 230 -17.14 -3.96 10.58
CA SER A 230 -18.58 -3.64 10.56
C SER A 230 -19.07 -3.38 9.14
N ALA A 231 -20.33 -3.71 8.89
CA ALA A 231 -21.04 -3.32 7.67
C ALA A 231 -21.52 -1.85 7.70
N VAL A 232 -21.55 -1.23 8.88
CA VAL A 232 -21.95 0.16 9.05
C VAL A 232 -20.74 1.06 8.83
N TYR A 233 -20.95 2.23 8.24
CA TYR A 233 -19.88 3.21 8.06
C TYR A 233 -19.37 3.69 9.42
N TRP A 234 -18.08 3.47 9.67
CA TRP A 234 -17.44 3.73 10.97
C TRP A 234 -16.26 4.70 10.88
N ALA A 235 -16.02 5.29 9.71
CA ALA A 235 -14.81 6.05 9.48
C ALA A 235 -14.77 7.42 10.18
N GLN A 236 -15.91 7.85 10.73
CA GLN A 236 -16.02 9.05 11.55
C GLN A 236 -15.91 8.78 13.06
N ILE A 237 -15.82 7.51 13.48
CA ILE A 237 -15.66 7.17 14.91
C ILE A 237 -14.25 7.58 15.36
N THR A 238 -14.17 8.51 16.31
CA THR A 238 -12.91 9.05 16.85
C THR A 238 -12.75 8.77 18.34
N SER A 239 -11.52 8.55 18.78
CA SER A 239 -11.24 8.35 20.21
C SER A 239 -11.29 9.67 21.00
N GLU A 240 -11.63 9.58 22.28
CA GLU A 240 -11.67 10.73 23.21
C GLU A 240 -10.32 11.50 23.24
N LYS A 241 -9.19 10.79 23.13
CA LYS A 241 -7.86 11.40 23.08
C LYS A 241 -7.61 12.20 21.80
N GLU A 242 -8.14 11.74 20.66
CA GLU A 242 -8.08 12.48 19.39
C GLU A 242 -8.94 13.74 19.47
N THR A 243 -10.14 13.62 20.05
CA THR A 243 -11.06 14.73 20.30
C THR A 243 -10.44 15.83 21.15
N LEU A 244 -9.80 15.46 22.27
CA LEU A 244 -9.14 16.40 23.18
C LEU A 244 -7.95 17.13 22.52
N ARG A 245 -7.25 16.47 21.60
CA ARG A 245 -6.16 17.09 20.83
C ARG A 245 -6.68 18.03 19.74
N ALA A 246 -7.80 17.70 19.10
CA ALA A 246 -8.43 18.55 18.09
C ALA A 246 -9.00 19.83 18.71
N THR A 247 -9.69 19.73 19.85
CA THR A 247 -10.22 20.87 20.63
C THR A 247 -9.14 21.82 21.16
N GLN A 248 -7.92 21.35 21.37
CA GLN A 248 -6.79 22.21 21.72
C GLN A 248 -6.18 22.95 20.51
N ARG A 249 -6.35 22.43 19.29
CA ARG A 249 -5.78 23.00 18.06
C ARG A 249 -6.72 23.98 17.37
N ASP A 250 -8.02 23.71 17.32
CA ASP A 250 -9.03 24.56 16.69
C ASP A 250 -10.26 24.70 17.61
N LYS A 251 -10.55 25.93 18.07
CA LYS A 251 -11.68 26.20 18.98
C LYS A 251 -13.06 26.25 18.29
N GLU A 252 -13.12 26.31 16.96
CA GLU A 252 -14.36 26.63 16.22
C GLU A 252 -15.00 25.46 15.44
N VAL A 253 -14.35 24.29 15.28
CA VAL A 253 -14.81 23.27 14.31
C VAL A 253 -15.76 22.20 14.92
N ILE A 254 -16.03 22.23 16.22
CA ILE A 254 -16.22 20.96 16.96
C ILE A 254 -17.64 20.72 17.51
N SER A 255 -18.70 21.02 16.75
CA SER A 255 -20.09 20.77 17.23
C SER A 255 -20.86 19.65 16.53
N HIS A 256 -20.41 19.09 15.40
CA HIS A 256 -21.32 18.30 14.55
C HIS A 256 -20.85 16.91 14.11
N HIS A 257 -19.66 16.44 14.47
CA HIS A 257 -19.13 15.15 13.99
C HIS A 257 -18.60 14.29 15.14
N PHE A 258 -19.39 14.16 16.21
CA PHE A 258 -19.09 13.22 17.28
C PHE A 258 -20.03 12.03 17.20
N ASP A 259 -19.50 10.93 16.69
CA ASP A 259 -20.05 9.61 16.97
C ASP A 259 -19.08 8.88 17.91
N PRO A 260 -19.43 8.71 19.19
CA PRO A 260 -18.58 7.99 20.13
C PRO A 260 -18.40 6.51 19.72
N GLY A 261 -19.38 5.94 19.00
CA GLY A 261 -19.41 4.56 18.50
C GLY A 261 -18.77 3.51 19.42
N ASN A 262 -18.23 2.46 18.82
CA ASN A 262 -17.51 1.44 19.57
C ASN A 262 -16.14 1.96 20.07
N THR A 263 -15.94 2.01 21.39
CA THR A 263 -14.71 2.54 21.99
C THR A 263 -13.44 1.75 21.64
N LEU A 264 -13.55 0.43 21.42
CA LEU A 264 -12.41 -0.39 20.98
C LEU A 264 -12.02 -0.02 19.55
N LEU A 265 -13.02 0.12 18.67
CA LEU A 265 -12.80 0.53 17.30
C LEU A 265 -12.24 1.96 17.23
N ALA A 266 -12.73 2.87 18.06
CA ALA A 266 -12.23 4.24 18.15
C ALA A 266 -10.74 4.31 18.53
N SER A 267 -10.29 3.46 19.45
CA SER A 267 -8.92 3.48 19.98
C SER A 267 -7.92 2.64 19.19
N ALA A 268 -8.34 1.50 18.63
CA ALA A 268 -7.47 0.57 17.92
C ALA A 268 -7.65 0.60 16.39
N GLY A 269 -8.75 1.16 15.89
CA GLY A 269 -9.12 1.11 14.47
C GLY A 269 -8.49 2.20 13.59
N ARG A 270 -7.66 3.10 14.14
CA ARG A 270 -7.17 4.28 13.43
C ARG A 270 -6.54 3.99 12.05
N GLN A 271 -5.64 3.01 11.97
CA GLN A 271 -4.98 2.66 10.70
C GLN A 271 -6.00 2.16 9.66
N GLN A 272 -6.90 1.27 10.10
CA GLN A 272 -7.90 0.67 9.23
C GLN A 272 -8.97 1.69 8.81
N ARG A 273 -9.25 2.69 9.67
CA ARG A 273 -10.11 3.84 9.38
C ARG A 273 -9.57 4.67 8.22
N GLU A 274 -8.30 5.09 8.33
CA GLU A 274 -7.62 5.86 7.28
C GLU A 274 -7.56 5.07 5.96
N TYR A 275 -7.39 3.75 6.00
CA TYR A 275 -7.42 2.92 4.80
C TYR A 275 -8.83 2.74 4.23
N PHE A 276 -9.85 2.57 5.08
CA PHE A 276 -11.23 2.43 4.66
C PHE A 276 -11.76 3.71 3.99
N ASP A 277 -11.39 4.89 4.50
CA ASP A 277 -11.67 6.18 3.85
C ASP A 277 -11.13 6.21 2.42
N LEU A 278 -9.87 5.80 2.21
CA LEU A 278 -9.26 5.76 0.88
C LEU A 278 -9.95 4.75 -0.05
N LEU A 279 -10.48 3.65 0.46
CA LEU A 279 -11.21 2.67 -0.34
C LEU A 279 -12.58 3.20 -0.81
N LEU A 280 -13.24 4.02 0.01
CA LEU A 280 -14.51 4.64 -0.35
C LEU A 280 -14.38 5.71 -1.44
N GLU A 281 -13.18 6.28 -1.62
CA GLU A 281 -12.87 7.19 -2.74
C GLU A 281 -12.75 6.45 -4.09
N LEU A 282 -12.65 5.11 -4.07
CA LEU A 282 -12.53 4.31 -5.29
C LEU A 282 -13.89 3.98 -5.89
N GLU A 283 -14.00 4.11 -7.21
CA GLU A 283 -15.22 3.73 -7.94
C GLU A 283 -15.17 2.24 -8.28
N GLY A 284 -16.09 1.46 -7.71
CA GLY A 284 -16.15 0.03 -7.96
C GLY A 284 -17.43 -0.60 -7.46
N GLN A 285 -17.59 -1.90 -7.72
CA GLN A 285 -18.72 -2.68 -7.20
C GLN A 285 -18.41 -3.20 -5.80
N SER A 286 -19.26 -2.90 -4.83
CA SER A 286 -19.15 -3.50 -3.50
C SER A 286 -19.77 -4.90 -3.46
N ILE A 287 -19.11 -5.81 -2.74
CA ILE A 287 -19.58 -7.16 -2.42
C ILE A 287 -19.44 -7.35 -0.92
N ASP A 288 -20.57 -7.39 -0.22
CA ASP A 288 -20.60 -7.51 1.24
C ASP A 288 -20.81 -8.98 1.66
N CYS A 289 -19.81 -9.53 2.36
CA CYS A 289 -19.76 -10.90 2.86
C CYS A 289 -19.68 -10.93 4.40
N PHE A 290 -20.45 -10.09 5.08
CA PHE A 290 -20.44 -9.99 6.54
C PHE A 290 -21.19 -11.15 7.21
N SER A 291 -20.65 -11.66 8.32
CA SER A 291 -21.29 -12.66 9.17
C SER A 291 -21.50 -12.11 10.57
N ALA A 292 -22.75 -12.08 11.04
CA ALA A 292 -23.06 -11.68 12.41
C ALA A 292 -22.29 -12.57 13.42
N PRO A 293 -21.61 -11.98 14.42
CA PRO A 293 -20.99 -12.74 15.50
C PRO A 293 -22.03 -13.47 16.37
N ASP A 294 -21.64 -14.59 17.00
CA ASP A 294 -22.49 -15.31 17.94
C ASP A 294 -22.38 -14.69 19.35
N GLU A 295 -23.47 -14.17 19.89
CA GLU A 295 -23.52 -13.47 21.19
C GLU A 295 -23.65 -14.40 22.42
N THR A 296 -23.54 -15.72 22.25
CA THR A 296 -23.61 -16.69 23.36
C THR A 296 -22.45 -16.59 24.35
N THR A 297 -21.30 -16.05 23.91
CA THR A 297 -20.09 -15.90 24.73
C THR A 297 -19.77 -14.43 24.97
N LEU A 298 -19.00 -14.13 26.04
CA LEU A 298 -18.51 -12.78 26.28
C LEU A 298 -17.70 -12.23 25.09
N LEU A 299 -16.81 -13.05 24.51
CA LEU A 299 -16.06 -12.68 23.32
C LEU A 299 -16.99 -12.33 22.16
N GLY A 300 -17.99 -13.17 21.93
CA GLY A 300 -18.97 -12.99 20.88
C GLY A 300 -19.79 -11.71 21.00
N ARG A 301 -20.17 -11.34 22.23
CA ARG A 301 -20.83 -10.05 22.51
C ARG A 301 -19.93 -8.86 22.22
N ILE A 302 -18.67 -8.90 22.64
CA ILE A 302 -17.70 -7.84 22.31
C ILE A 302 -17.52 -7.72 20.79
N GLN A 303 -17.46 -8.85 20.08
CA GLN A 303 -17.39 -8.86 18.62
C GLN A 303 -18.66 -8.29 17.98
N ALA A 304 -19.84 -8.61 18.53
CA ALA A 304 -21.11 -8.06 18.08
C ALA A 304 -21.20 -6.55 18.31
N ASP A 305 -20.75 -6.06 19.47
CA ASP A 305 -20.67 -4.62 19.76
C ASP A 305 -19.77 -3.89 18.74
N VAL A 306 -18.62 -4.46 18.37
CA VAL A 306 -17.75 -3.89 17.32
C VAL A 306 -18.41 -3.96 15.94
N PHE A 307 -19.14 -5.04 15.65
CA PHE A 307 -19.82 -5.26 14.38
C PHE A 307 -21.02 -4.31 14.19
N GLN A 308 -21.72 -3.97 15.26
CA GLN A 308 -22.93 -3.12 15.24
C GLN A 308 -22.64 -1.63 15.48
N LEU A 309 -21.42 -1.30 15.95
CA LEU A 309 -20.91 0.03 16.35
C LEU A 309 -21.44 0.55 17.69
#